data_AF-A0A402BC22-F1
#
_entry.id   AF-A0A402BC22-F1
#
_cell.length_a   1.000
_cell.length_b   1.000
_cell.length_c   1.000
_cell.angle_alpha   90.00
_cell.angle_beta   90.00
_cell.angle_gamma   90.00
#
_symmetry.space_group_name_H-M   'P 1'
#
loop_
_entity.id
_entity.type
_entity.pdbx_description
1 polymer ?
#
loop_
_entity_poly.entity_id
_entity_poly.type
_entity_poly.pdbx_seq_one_letter_code
_entity_poly.pdbx_strand_id
1 'polypeptide(L)' 'MRLKSVEQILKGQPASDLVRILAYQPEYFGEHFATCLQEALRGESEWSVGERELFASFTSSRLQCRY' A
#
# COMPACT_ATOMS: atom_id res chain seq x y z
N MET A 1 -12.46 -5.84 2.92
CA MET A 1 -11.07 -6.28 3.17
C MET A 1 -10.34 -5.45 4.26
N ARG A 2 -10.82 -4.24 4.61
CA ARG A 2 -10.21 -3.26 5.54
C ARG A 2 -10.19 -3.62 7.04
N LEU A 3 -11.26 -4.26 7.54
CA LEU A 3 -11.36 -4.61 8.97
C LEU A 3 -10.33 -5.68 9.39
N LYS A 4 -9.94 -6.54 8.44
CA LYS A 4 -9.04 -7.66 8.74
C LYS A 4 -7.64 -7.19 9.16
N SER A 5 -7.10 -6.14 8.54
CA SER A 5 -5.73 -5.64 8.82
C SER A 5 -5.61 -4.87 10.13
N VAL A 6 -6.62 -4.05 10.48
CA VAL A 6 -6.65 -3.37 11.79
C VAL A 6 -6.87 -4.38 12.91
N GLU A 7 -7.79 -5.32 12.73
CA GLU A 7 -7.97 -6.41 13.69
C GLU A 7 -6.71 -7.25 13.88
N GLN A 8 -5.97 -7.55 12.80
CA GLN A 8 -4.69 -8.26 12.87
C GLN A 8 -3.67 -7.50 13.73
N ILE A 9 -3.54 -6.18 13.54
CA ILE A 9 -2.64 -5.34 14.34
C ILE A 9 -3.06 -5.35 15.81
N LEU A 10 -4.37 -5.16 16.09
CA LEU A 10 -4.90 -5.14 17.45
C LEU A 10 -4.77 -6.50 18.17
N LYS A 11 -4.84 -7.60 17.40
CA LYS A 11 -4.63 -8.97 17.90
C LYS A 11 -3.15 -9.35 18.02
N GLY A 12 -2.21 -8.43 17.74
CA GLY A 12 -0.77 -8.68 17.79
C GLY A 12 -0.27 -9.64 16.70
N GLN A 13 -1.07 -9.86 15.65
CA GLN A 13 -0.69 -10.73 14.54
C GLN A 13 0.34 -10.04 13.63
N PRO A 14 1.18 -10.82 12.92
CA PRO A 14 2.13 -10.25 11.97
C PRO A 14 1.42 -9.43 10.90
N ALA A 15 1.83 -8.18 10.76
CA ALA A 15 1.38 -7.25 9.73
C ALA A 15 2.60 -6.46 9.27
N SER A 16 2.71 -6.14 7.98
CA SER A 16 3.80 -5.33 7.47
C SER A 16 3.80 -3.94 8.11
N ASP A 17 4.97 -3.32 8.23
CA ASP A 17 5.10 -1.99 8.81
C ASP A 17 4.30 -0.94 8.02
N LEU A 18 4.18 -1.10 6.70
CA LEU A 18 3.29 -0.25 5.89
C LEU A 18 1.83 -0.35 6.34
N VAL A 19 1.32 -1.54 6.62
CA VAL A 19 -0.06 -1.72 7.11
C VAL A 19 -0.23 -1.06 8.48
N ARG A 20 0.79 -1.12 9.35
CA ARG A 20 0.78 -0.43 10.65
C ARG A 20 0.78 1.09 10.51
N ILE A 21 1.61 1.63 9.61
CA ILE A 21 1.69 3.08 9.33
C ILE A 21 0.36 3.60 8.80
N LEU A 22 -0.24 2.89 7.83
CA LEU A 22 -1.54 3.29 7.27
C LEU A 22 -2.68 3.17 8.30
N ALA A 23 -2.58 2.26 9.26
CA ALA A 23 -3.56 2.12 10.33
C ALA A 23 -3.42 3.15 11.47
N TYR A 24 -2.32 3.91 11.53
CA TYR A 24 -2.06 4.85 12.64
C TYR A 24 -2.97 6.09 12.60
N GLN A 25 -3.19 6.66 11.41
CA GLN A 25 -4.08 7.80 11.17
C GLN A 25 -4.85 7.54 9.87
N PRO A 26 -5.83 6.61 9.90
CA PRO A 26 -6.49 6.18 8.69
C PRO A 26 -7.22 7.35 8.05
N GLU A 27 -8.07 8.07 8.77
CA GLU A 27 -8.96 9.11 8.22
C GLU A 27 -8.19 10.31 7.66
N TYR A 28 -7.00 10.60 8.18
CA TYR A 28 -6.18 11.72 7.72
C TYR A 28 -5.29 11.34 6.53
N PHE A 29 -4.75 10.12 6.51
CA PHE A 29 -3.75 9.72 5.51
C PHE A 29 -3.97 8.32 4.97
N GLY A 30 -4.08 7.32 5.86
CA GLY A 30 -4.01 5.91 5.47
C GLY A 30 -5.11 5.48 4.49
N GLU A 31 -6.34 5.96 4.69
CA GLU A 31 -7.49 5.66 3.83
C GLU A 31 -7.28 6.22 2.42
N HIS A 32 -6.92 7.49 2.34
CA HIS A 32 -6.75 8.21 1.09
C HIS A 32 -5.55 7.66 0.30
N PHE A 33 -4.41 7.46 0.97
CA PHE A 33 -3.22 6.91 0.35
C PHE A 33 -3.44 5.49 -0.16
N ALA A 34 -4.05 4.61 0.65
CA ALA A 34 -4.33 3.23 0.24
C ALA A 34 -5.27 3.16 -0.97
N THR A 35 -6.29 4.02 -1.01
CA THR A 35 -7.21 4.11 -2.15
C THR A 35 -6.47 4.53 -3.42
N CYS A 36 -5.66 5.59 -3.35
CA CYS A 36 -4.86 6.04 -4.48
C CYS A 36 -3.88 4.98 -4.96
N LEU A 37 -3.19 4.30 -4.04
CA LEU A 37 -2.23 3.25 -4.38
C LEU A 37 -2.93 2.04 -5.03
N GLN A 38 -4.08 1.63 -4.50
CA GLN A 38 -4.87 0.53 -5.05
C GLN A 38 -5.35 0.87 -6.46
N GLU A 39 -5.86 2.08 -6.68
CA GLU A 39 -6.29 2.52 -8.01
C GLU A 39 -5.11 2.58 -8.98
N ALA A 40 -4.00 3.18 -8.55
CA ALA A 40 -2.80 3.29 -9.38
C ALA A 40 -2.25 1.93 -9.79
N LEU A 41 -2.23 0.94 -8.90
CA LEU A 41 -1.60 -0.37 -9.16
C LEU A 41 -2.57 -1.45 -9.65
N ARG A 42 -3.88 -1.32 -9.41
CA ARG A 42 -4.88 -2.36 -9.69
C ARG A 42 -6.14 -1.85 -10.39
N GLY A 43 -6.34 -0.54 -10.47
CA GLY A 43 -7.45 0.07 -11.21
C GLY A 43 -7.35 -0.12 -12.72
N GLU A 44 -8.39 0.29 -13.45
CA GLU A 44 -8.45 0.22 -14.91
C GLU A 44 -7.32 1.05 -15.54
N SER A 45 -6.61 0.44 -16.48
CA SER A 45 -5.46 1.07 -17.13
C SER A 45 -5.12 0.36 -18.42
N GLU A 46 -4.51 1.09 -19.36
CA GLU A 46 -3.87 0.53 -20.55
C GLU A 46 -2.60 -0.26 -20.20
N TRP A 47 -1.99 0.03 -19.05
CA TRP A 47 -0.83 -0.71 -18.55
C TRP A 47 -1.25 -1.94 -17.75
N SER A 48 -0.60 -3.05 -18.05
CA SER A 48 -0.74 -4.26 -17.26
C SER A 48 -0.30 -4.03 -15.82
N VAL A 49 -0.76 -4.91 -14.91
CA VAL A 49 -0.32 -4.89 -13.51
C VAL A 49 1.22 -5.03 -13.42
N GLY A 50 1.81 -5.90 -14.24
CA GLY A 50 3.26 -6.12 -14.24
C GLY A 50 4.07 -4.86 -14.64
N GLU A 51 3.60 -4.11 -15.63
CA GLU A 51 4.26 -2.85 -16.03
C GLU A 51 4.19 -1.79 -14.94
N ARG A 52 3.05 -1.67 -14.27
CA ARG A 52 2.88 -0.72 -13.16
C ARG A 52 3.76 -1.06 -11.96
N GLU A 53 3.90 -2.35 -11.64
CA GLU A 53 4.85 -2.83 -10.63
C GLU A 53 6.32 -2.60 -11.04
N LEU A 54 6.65 -2.74 -12.34
CA LEU A 54 7.98 -2.41 -12.86
C LEU A 54 8.30 -0.92 -12.68
N PHE A 55 7.34 -0.03 -12.98
CA PHE A 55 7.51 1.41 -12.79
C PHE A 55 7.70 1.78 -11.32
N ALA A 56 6.90 1.18 -10.43
CA ALA A 56 7.04 1.36 -8.99
C ALA A 56 8.41 0.88 -8.49
N SER A 57 8.84 -0.32 -8.90
CA SER A 57 10.13 -0.91 -8.53
C SER A 57 11.31 -0.06 -9.02
N PHE A 58 11.26 0.40 -10.27
CA PHE A 58 12.29 1.27 -10.84
C PHE A 58 12.38 2.60 -10.08
N THR A 59 11.23 3.23 -9.80
CA THR A 59 11.16 4.49 -9.05
C THR A 59 11.72 4.31 -7.63
N SER A 60 11.32 3.27 -6.92
CA SER A 60 11.83 2.93 -5.60
C SER A 60 13.34 2.71 -5.60
N SER A 61 13.88 2.01 -6.61
CA SER A 61 15.31 1.82 -6.78
C SER A 61 16.05 3.15 -6.96
N ARG A 62 15.52 4.06 -7.78
CA ARG A 62 16.09 5.40 -8.00
C ARG A 62 16.08 6.27 -6.74
N LEU A 63 15.06 6.12 -5.90
CA LEU A 63 14.93 6.80 -4.60
C LEU A 63 15.68 6.09 -3.47
N GLN A 64 16.37 4.97 -3.75
CA GLN A 64 17.03 4.13 -2.75
C GLN A 64 16.08 3.66 -1.64
N CYS A 65 14.80 3.48 -1.97
CA CYS A 65 13.79 2.91 -1.10
C CYS A 65 14.01 1.39 -1.03
N ARG A 66 14.40 0.88 0.15
CA ARG A 66 14.78 -0.53 0.37
C ARG A 66 13.68 -1.38 1.00
N TYR A 67 12.53 -0.78 1.29
CA TYR A 67 11.40 -1.45 1.92
C TYR A 67 10.68 -2.36 0.92
#